data_AF-A0A2G1BWE5-F1
#
_entry.id   AF-A0A2G1BWE5-F1
#
_cell.length_a   1.000
_cell.length_b   1.000
_cell.length_c   1.000
_cell.angle_alpha   90.00
_cell.angle_beta   90.00
_cell.angle_gamma   90.00
#
_symmetry.space_group_name_H-M   'P 1'
#
loop_
_entity.id
_entity.type
_entity.pdbx_description
1 polymer ?
#
loop_
_entity_poly.entity_id
_entity_poly.type
_entity_poly.pdbx_seq_one_letter_code
_entity_poly.pdbx_strand_id
1 'polypeptide(L)'
;MKYIIILFFFTISFSSFSQKWELNNVDKTKEYGFQYTFSLQNEDDNNEFKISEKKNSKRTELNGQVFDKLNNPISGVSIKIISKTKTLSKEIQADFDGKFKIGLPTGEYQIEINYVGFDQFKTNFRIEKKNTTEFKINLGLGQELCTYQIDSKIELTENKVSEIIECVNKKRKSKNFSTTECSEKNKYRVTIQI
;
A
#
# COMPACT_ATOMS: atom_id res chain seq x y z
N MET A 1 32.36 -17.08 -39.32
CA MET A 1 31.01 -17.27 -38.74
C MET A 1 30.58 -15.94 -38.13
N LYS A 2 29.59 -15.27 -38.73
CA LYS A 2 29.08 -13.96 -38.26
C LYS A 2 27.93 -14.22 -37.28
N TYR A 3 28.07 -13.81 -36.03
CA TYR A 3 26.98 -13.83 -35.04
C TYR A 3 26.13 -12.57 -35.23
N ILE A 4 24.85 -12.75 -35.57
CA ILE A 4 23.86 -11.68 -35.56
C ILE A 4 23.32 -11.62 -34.13
N ILE A 5 23.63 -10.53 -33.42
CA ILE A 5 23.04 -10.23 -32.12
C ILE A 5 21.70 -9.55 -32.41
N ILE A 6 20.59 -10.29 -32.22
CA ILE A 6 19.25 -9.73 -32.28
C ILE A 6 18.96 -9.12 -30.91
N LEU A 7 19.04 -7.79 -30.83
CA LEU A 7 18.59 -7.04 -29.65
C LEU A 7 17.04 -7.02 -29.67
N PHE A 8 16.43 -7.84 -28.81
CA PHE A 8 15.00 -7.72 -28.50
C PHE A 8 14.80 -6.46 -27.65
N PHE A 9 14.38 -5.37 -28.29
CA PHE A 9 13.76 -4.26 -27.56
C PHE A 9 12.39 -4.73 -27.10
N PHE A 10 12.31 -5.21 -25.86
CA PHE A 10 11.05 -5.27 -25.14
C PHE A 10 10.60 -3.82 -24.93
N THR A 11 9.67 -3.36 -25.75
CA THR A 11 8.90 -2.16 -25.41
C THR A 11 8.13 -2.52 -24.15
N ILE A 12 8.57 -1.99 -23.01
CA ILE A 12 7.76 -1.98 -21.79
C ILE A 12 6.56 -1.12 -22.15
N SER A 13 5.48 -1.74 -22.59
CA SER A 13 4.16 -1.13 -22.59
C SER A 13 3.93 -0.72 -21.15
N PHE A 14 3.94 0.59 -20.89
CA PHE A 14 3.44 1.16 -19.65
C PHE A 14 2.04 0.56 -19.47
N SER A 15 1.92 -0.46 -18.62
CA SER A 15 0.64 -0.89 -18.11
C SER A 15 0.10 0.32 -17.38
N SER A 16 -0.78 1.06 -18.04
CA SER A 16 -1.62 2.06 -17.41
C SER A 16 -2.16 1.44 -16.13
N PHE A 17 -1.77 2.02 -14.99
CA PHE A 17 -2.27 1.70 -13.67
C PHE A 17 -3.80 1.75 -13.70
N SER A 18 -4.44 0.63 -14.03
CA SER A 18 -5.88 0.54 -14.16
C SER A 18 -6.44 0.32 -12.77
N GLN A 19 -6.48 1.39 -11.98
CA GLN A 19 -7.22 1.39 -10.74
C GLN A 19 -8.67 1.01 -11.03
N LYS A 20 -9.21 0.06 -10.27
CA LYS A 20 -10.55 -0.46 -10.50
C LYS A 20 -11.58 0.65 -10.29
N TRP A 21 -12.42 0.86 -11.31
CA TRP A 21 -13.57 1.74 -11.26
C TRP A 21 -14.82 0.98 -11.71
N GLU A 22 -15.98 1.43 -11.24
CA GLU A 22 -17.26 0.79 -11.53
C GLU A 22 -18.24 1.84 -12.08
N LEU A 23 -18.99 1.48 -13.13
CA LEU A 23 -20.14 2.25 -13.60
C LEU A 23 -21.36 1.83 -12.76
N ASN A 24 -21.76 2.70 -11.83
CA ASN A 24 -22.76 2.36 -10.83
C ASN A 24 -24.19 2.69 -11.26
N ASN A 25 -24.36 3.74 -12.07
CA ASN A 25 -25.69 4.21 -12.43
C ASN A 25 -25.71 4.84 -13.82
N VAL A 26 -26.78 4.55 -14.57
CA VAL A 26 -27.11 5.14 -15.85
C VAL A 26 -28.57 5.63 -15.83
N ASP A 27 -28.75 6.94 -15.70
CA ASP A 27 -30.04 7.62 -15.68
C ASP A 27 -30.06 8.74 -16.74
N LYS A 28 -30.48 8.38 -17.96
CA LYS A 28 -30.50 9.29 -19.11
C LYS A 28 -31.48 10.47 -18.96
N THR A 29 -32.31 10.47 -17.92
CA THR A 29 -33.25 11.57 -17.65
C THR A 29 -32.61 12.71 -16.86
N LYS A 30 -31.47 12.47 -16.23
CA LYS A 30 -30.72 13.46 -15.46
C LYS A 30 -29.69 14.18 -16.32
N GLU A 31 -29.41 15.43 -15.96
CA GLU A 31 -28.34 16.21 -16.60
C GLU A 31 -26.99 15.50 -16.54
N TYR A 32 -26.69 14.83 -15.43
CA TYR A 32 -25.53 13.97 -15.23
C TYR A 32 -25.99 12.52 -15.07
N GLY A 33 -26.23 11.87 -16.20
CA GLY A 33 -26.83 10.55 -16.25
C GLY A 33 -25.88 9.37 -16.06
N PHE A 34 -24.57 9.57 -16.05
CA PHE A 34 -23.60 8.48 -15.92
C PHE A 34 -22.75 8.66 -14.67
N GLN A 35 -22.78 7.68 -13.78
CA GLN A 35 -22.08 7.73 -12.49
C GLN A 35 -21.03 6.62 -12.40
N TYR A 36 -19.78 7.03 -12.23
CA TYR A 36 -18.65 6.13 -12.01
C TYR A 36 -18.11 6.31 -10.59
N THR A 37 -17.65 5.25 -9.95
CA THR A 37 -16.90 5.36 -8.69
C THR A 37 -15.57 4.64 -8.73
N PHE A 38 -14.60 5.17 -8.00
CA PHE A 38 -13.29 4.55 -7.82
C PHE A 38 -12.70 4.89 -6.46
N SER A 39 -11.79 4.04 -6.00
CA SER A 39 -10.95 4.28 -4.82
C SER A 39 -9.49 4.05 -5.21
N LEU A 40 -8.60 4.87 -4.66
CA LEU A 40 -7.19 4.81 -5.00
C LEU A 40 -6.53 3.70 -4.19
N GLN A 41 -5.82 2.80 -4.86
CA GLN A 41 -5.25 1.60 -4.24
C GLN A 41 -3.82 1.80 -3.71
N ASN A 42 -3.23 3.00 -3.83
CA ASN A 42 -1.86 3.31 -3.42
C ASN A 42 -0.81 2.28 -3.89
N GLU A 43 -1.01 1.66 -5.06
CA GLU A 43 -0.22 0.50 -5.56
C GLU A 43 1.30 0.74 -5.68
N ASP A 44 1.72 2.00 -5.79
CA ASP A 44 3.15 2.39 -5.80
C ASP A 44 3.79 2.38 -4.40
N ASP A 45 2.98 2.38 -3.35
CA ASP A 45 3.37 2.50 -1.96
C ASP A 45 3.39 1.13 -1.27
N ASN A 46 4.33 0.28 -1.69
CA ASN A 46 4.42 -1.10 -1.21
C ASN A 46 5.20 -1.23 0.10
N ASN A 47 4.88 -2.24 0.91
CA ASN A 47 5.68 -2.61 2.09
C ASN A 47 7.15 -2.92 1.75
N GLU A 48 8.08 -2.47 2.59
CA GLU A 48 9.52 -2.79 2.48
C GLU A 48 10.08 -3.18 3.85
N PHE A 49 11.10 -4.04 3.88
CA PHE A 49 11.79 -4.38 5.12
C PHE A 49 13.26 -4.73 4.91
N LYS A 50 14.03 -4.57 5.98
CA LYS A 50 15.42 -5.04 6.10
C LYS A 50 15.56 -5.84 7.38
N ILE A 51 16.25 -6.96 7.29
CA ILE A 51 16.62 -7.80 8.44
C ILE A 51 18.14 -7.73 8.59
N SER A 52 18.59 -7.51 9.80
CA SER A 52 20.01 -7.63 10.15
C SER A 52 20.18 -8.48 11.40
N GLU A 53 21.32 -9.15 11.53
CA GLU A 53 21.59 -10.02 12.66
C GLU A 53 22.86 -9.59 13.38
N LYS A 54 22.79 -9.48 14.69
CA LYS A 54 23.94 -9.29 15.57
C LYS A 54 24.24 -10.60 16.29
N LYS A 55 25.31 -11.28 15.85
CA LYS A 55 25.80 -12.52 16.46
C LYS A 55 26.41 -12.28 17.83
N ASN A 56 26.49 -13.33 18.65
CA ASN A 56 27.08 -13.32 19.99
C ASN A 56 26.39 -12.35 20.96
N SER A 57 25.08 -12.18 20.82
CA SER A 57 24.25 -11.48 21.79
C SER A 57 24.11 -12.29 23.08
N LYS A 58 23.98 -11.60 24.21
CA LYS A 58 23.69 -12.25 25.51
C LYS A 58 22.32 -12.93 25.52
N ARG A 59 21.42 -12.54 24.62
CA ARG A 59 20.03 -13.00 24.56
C ARG A 59 19.64 -13.37 23.13
N THR A 60 18.66 -14.25 23.02
CA THR A 60 17.97 -14.53 21.75
C THR A 60 16.76 -13.61 21.68
N GLU A 61 16.85 -12.53 20.91
CA GLU A 61 15.85 -11.46 20.88
C GLU A 61 15.54 -11.04 19.45
N LEU A 62 14.28 -10.73 19.20
CA LEU A 62 13.81 -10.00 18.04
C LEU A 62 13.58 -8.55 18.46
N ASN A 63 14.20 -7.63 17.73
CA ASN A 63 13.96 -6.21 17.82
C ASN A 63 13.43 -5.72 16.48
N GLY A 64 12.74 -4.59 16.48
CA GLY A 64 12.57 -3.85 15.26
C GLY A 64 11.94 -2.49 15.46
N GLN A 65 11.81 -1.78 14.35
CA GLN A 65 11.18 -0.48 14.27
C GLN A 65 10.33 -0.37 13.01
N VAL A 66 9.13 0.20 13.16
CA VAL A 66 8.13 0.34 12.11
C VAL A 66 7.99 1.81 11.73
N PHE A 67 8.04 2.09 10.43
CA PHE A 67 7.93 3.42 9.84
C PHE A 67 6.90 3.46 8.71
N ASP A 68 6.47 4.65 8.32
CA ASP A 68 5.87 4.90 7.01
C ASP A 68 6.97 5.13 5.94
N LYS A 69 6.58 5.34 4.67
CA LYS A 69 7.53 5.68 3.59
C LYS A 69 8.25 7.01 3.77
N LEU A 70 7.68 7.93 4.53
CA LEU A 70 8.29 9.22 4.84
C LEU A 70 9.33 9.10 5.97
N ASN A 71 9.58 7.88 6.47
CA ASN A 71 10.43 7.56 7.61
C ASN A 71 9.92 8.13 8.94
N ASN A 72 8.63 8.41 9.06
CA ASN A 72 8.03 8.70 10.36
C ASN A 72 7.78 7.39 11.12
N PRO A 73 8.14 7.29 12.40
CA PRO A 73 7.85 6.10 13.19
C PRO A 73 6.34 5.94 13.39
N ILE A 74 5.83 4.71 13.32
CA ILE A 74 4.42 4.40 13.53
C ILE A 74 4.23 3.79 14.91
N SER A 75 3.53 4.51 15.78
CA SER A 75 3.27 4.09 17.15
C SER A 75 2.03 3.20 17.28
N GLY A 76 2.02 2.30 18.26
CA GLY A 76 0.85 1.50 18.62
C GLY A 76 0.50 0.40 17.62
N VAL A 77 1.37 0.14 16.65
CA VAL A 77 1.20 -0.91 15.65
C VAL A 77 1.14 -2.27 16.32
N SER A 78 0.11 -3.06 16.06
CA SER A 78 0.06 -4.45 16.52
C SER A 78 0.95 -5.34 15.64
N ILE A 79 1.87 -6.05 16.30
CA ILE A 79 2.82 -6.98 15.69
C ILE A 79 2.52 -8.36 16.24
N LYS A 80 2.08 -9.24 15.34
CA LYS A 80 1.82 -10.65 15.65
C LYS A 80 2.97 -11.51 15.14
N ILE A 81 3.48 -12.36 16.00
CA ILE A 81 4.59 -13.28 15.71
C ILE A 81 4.11 -14.70 15.95
N ILE A 82 4.13 -15.53 14.91
CA ILE A 82 3.59 -16.88 14.91
C ILE A 82 4.73 -17.84 14.59
N SER A 83 4.96 -18.87 15.42
CA SER A 83 5.90 -19.93 15.03
C SER A 83 5.33 -20.72 13.86
N LYS A 84 6.17 -21.16 12.93
CA LYS A 84 5.68 -21.97 11.78
C LYS A 84 5.04 -23.29 12.21
N THR A 85 5.46 -23.84 13.35
CA THR A 85 4.85 -25.01 13.99
C THR A 85 3.47 -24.70 14.61
N LYS A 86 3.06 -23.42 14.64
CA LYS A 86 1.84 -22.89 15.27
C LYS A 86 1.70 -23.20 16.76
N THR A 87 2.80 -23.53 17.41
CA THR A 87 2.85 -23.82 18.86
C THR A 87 3.00 -22.57 19.71
N LEU A 88 3.41 -21.45 19.10
CA LEU A 88 3.57 -20.16 19.75
C LEU A 88 2.92 -19.07 18.89
N SER A 89 2.10 -18.22 19.51
CA SER A 89 1.63 -16.95 18.95
C SER A 89 1.83 -15.88 20.01
N LYS A 90 2.52 -14.80 19.67
CA LYS A 90 2.70 -13.63 20.53
C LYS A 90 2.22 -12.38 19.80
N GLU A 91 1.61 -11.47 20.52
CA GLU A 91 1.21 -10.16 20.01
C GLU A 91 1.84 -9.10 20.90
N ILE A 92 2.46 -8.10 20.29
CA ILE A 92 3.10 -6.96 20.95
C ILE A 92 2.72 -5.69 20.20
N GLN A 93 2.80 -4.56 20.89
CA GLN A 93 2.59 -3.25 20.26
C GLN A 93 3.91 -2.48 20.18
N ALA A 94 4.07 -1.75 19.08
CA ALA A 94 5.16 -0.79 18.95
C ALA A 94 4.98 0.39 19.91
N ASP A 95 6.08 0.88 20.48
CA ASP A 95 6.08 2.03 21.38
C ASP A 95 5.89 3.39 20.63
N PHE A 96 6.09 4.51 21.32
CA PHE A 96 5.98 5.85 20.74
C PHE A 96 7.01 6.16 19.66
N ASP A 97 8.15 5.47 19.66
CA ASP A 97 9.18 5.56 18.63
C ASP A 97 8.97 4.52 17.52
N GLY A 98 7.85 3.78 17.54
CA GLY A 98 7.58 2.68 16.62
C GLY A 98 8.45 1.46 16.84
N LYS A 99 9.13 1.34 17.99
CA LYS A 99 10.04 0.22 18.30
C LYS A 99 9.31 -0.91 19.00
N PHE A 100 9.78 -2.13 18.78
CA PHE A 100 9.32 -3.32 19.49
C PHE A 100 10.48 -4.24 19.84
N LYS A 101 10.32 -5.01 20.92
CA LYS A 101 11.33 -5.94 21.39
C LYS A 101 10.70 -7.15 22.07
N ILE A 102 11.16 -8.35 21.72
CA ILE A 102 10.64 -9.59 22.28
C ILE A 102 11.66 -10.73 22.29
N GLY A 103 11.69 -11.48 23.39
CA GLY A 103 12.44 -12.74 23.48
C GLY A 103 11.67 -13.89 22.83
N LEU A 104 12.35 -14.61 21.93
CA LEU A 104 11.81 -15.75 21.20
C LEU A 104 12.75 -16.96 21.31
N PRO A 105 12.22 -18.18 21.46
CA PRO A 105 13.00 -19.39 21.25
C PRO A 105 13.58 -19.46 19.84
N THR A 106 14.64 -20.23 19.66
CA THR A 106 15.18 -20.50 18.32
C THR A 106 14.17 -21.25 17.47
N GLY A 107 14.01 -20.86 16.21
CA GLY A 107 13.05 -21.48 15.31
C GLY A 107 12.67 -20.60 14.13
N GLU A 108 11.70 -21.06 13.35
CA GLU A 108 11.14 -20.32 12.22
C GLU A 108 9.81 -19.68 12.60
N TYR A 109 9.66 -18.42 12.21
CA TYR A 109 8.53 -17.59 12.56
C TYR A 109 8.00 -16.85 11.34
N GLN A 110 6.80 -16.34 11.51
CA GLN A 110 6.16 -15.38 10.64
C GLN A 110 5.82 -14.16 11.47
N ILE A 111 6.14 -12.98 10.95
CA ILE A 111 5.69 -11.70 11.49
C ILE A 111 4.54 -11.20 10.62
N GLU A 112 3.47 -10.75 11.27
CA GLU A 112 2.31 -10.13 10.66
C GLU A 112 2.09 -8.77 11.35
N ILE A 113 1.89 -7.73 10.55
CA ILE A 113 1.57 -6.40 11.03
C ILE A 113 0.29 -5.95 10.31
N ASN A 114 -0.66 -5.47 11.09
CA ASN A 114 -1.89 -4.88 10.61
C ASN A 114 -2.11 -3.54 11.31
N TYR A 115 -2.28 -2.47 10.53
CA TYR A 115 -2.50 -1.13 11.06
C TYR A 115 -3.42 -0.36 10.12
N VAL A 116 -4.38 0.37 10.68
CA VAL A 116 -5.39 1.07 9.89
C VAL A 116 -4.72 2.09 8.96
N GLY A 117 -5.11 2.07 7.68
CA GLY A 117 -4.56 2.94 6.64
C GLY A 117 -3.30 2.40 5.97
N PHE A 118 -2.80 1.22 6.36
CA PHE A 118 -1.61 0.59 5.78
C PHE A 118 -1.93 -0.80 5.23
N ASP A 119 -1.15 -1.23 4.25
CA ASP A 119 -1.21 -2.57 3.73
C ASP A 119 -0.70 -3.58 4.76
N GLN A 120 -1.34 -4.75 4.79
CA GLN A 120 -0.91 -5.84 5.67
C GLN A 120 0.52 -6.26 5.32
N PHE A 121 1.42 -6.20 6.30
CA PHE A 121 2.78 -6.69 6.16
C PHE A 121 2.88 -8.11 6.72
N LYS A 122 3.52 -9.00 5.94
CA LYS A 122 3.71 -10.40 6.31
C LYS A 122 5.01 -10.94 5.74
N THR A 123 5.88 -11.48 6.59
CA THR A 123 7.11 -12.15 6.13
C THR A 123 7.57 -13.24 7.08
N ASN A 124 8.38 -14.16 6.57
CA ASN A 124 8.96 -15.25 7.35
C ASN A 124 10.40 -14.90 7.74
N PHE A 125 10.82 -15.34 8.93
CA PHE A 125 12.18 -15.16 9.42
C PHE A 125 12.59 -16.30 10.35
N ARG A 126 13.89 -16.37 10.66
CA ARG A 126 14.47 -17.37 11.56
C ARG A 126 15.14 -16.68 12.73
N ILE A 127 14.96 -17.24 13.92
CA ILE A 127 15.67 -16.83 15.13
C ILE A 127 16.72 -17.89 15.46
N GLU A 128 17.97 -17.46 15.57
CA GLU A 128 19.11 -18.29 15.93
C GLU A 128 19.55 -18.07 17.38
N LYS A 129 20.26 -19.06 17.94
CA LYS A 129 20.67 -19.04 19.34
C LYS A 129 21.69 -17.92 19.58
N LYS A 130 21.50 -17.13 20.65
CA LYS A 130 22.42 -16.02 21.02
C LYS A 130 22.61 -15.00 19.89
N ASN A 131 21.60 -14.82 19.04
CA ASN A 131 21.57 -13.75 18.04
C ASN A 131 20.46 -12.74 18.41
N THR A 132 20.73 -11.47 18.11
CA THR A 132 19.69 -10.45 18.06
C THR A 132 19.34 -10.21 16.59
N THR A 133 18.10 -10.48 16.22
CA THR A 133 17.56 -10.18 14.90
C THR A 133 16.88 -8.82 14.96
N GLU A 134 17.25 -7.91 14.07
CA GLU A 134 16.76 -6.53 14.02
C GLU A 134 16.01 -6.28 12.71
N PHE A 135 14.76 -5.84 12.83
CA PHE A 135 13.90 -5.47 11.71
C PHE A 135 13.81 -3.96 11.55
N LYS A 136 13.99 -3.48 10.33
CA LYS A 136 13.48 -2.16 9.91
C LYS A 136 12.37 -2.39 8.91
N ILE A 137 11.15 -1.97 9.24
CA ILE A 137 9.95 -2.19 8.43
C ILE A 137 9.39 -0.83 8.02
N ASN A 138 9.18 -0.62 6.73
CA ASN A 138 8.45 0.53 6.19
C ASN A 138 7.11 0.02 5.66
N LEU A 139 6.02 0.43 6.29
CA LEU A 139 4.68 0.09 5.84
C LEU A 139 4.26 1.00 4.68
N GLY A 140 3.68 0.36 3.67
CA GLY A 140 3.01 1.00 2.56
C GLY A 140 1.56 1.34 2.89
N LEU A 141 1.03 2.42 2.30
CA LEU A 141 -0.37 2.79 2.50
C LEU A 141 -1.31 1.74 1.90
N GLY A 142 -2.36 1.41 2.63
CA GLY A 142 -3.42 0.54 2.13
C GLY A 142 -4.34 1.26 1.17
N GLN A 143 -5.35 0.54 0.65
CA GLN A 143 -6.41 1.15 -0.15
C GLN A 143 -7.05 2.33 0.60
N GLU A 144 -7.21 3.45 -0.09
CA GLU A 144 -7.92 4.59 0.47
C GLU A 144 -9.37 4.24 0.79
N LEU A 145 -9.84 4.69 1.95
CA LEU A 145 -11.25 4.59 2.34
C LEU A 145 -12.13 5.64 1.66
N CYS A 146 -11.54 6.56 0.90
CA CYS A 146 -12.28 7.56 0.14
C CYS A 146 -12.75 6.97 -1.19
N THR A 147 -14.05 7.13 -1.46
CA THR A 147 -14.63 6.84 -2.77
C THR A 147 -14.81 8.14 -3.52
N TYR A 148 -14.22 8.23 -4.70
CA TYR A 148 -14.44 9.32 -5.63
C TYR A 148 -15.58 8.95 -6.58
N GLN A 149 -16.38 9.94 -6.94
CA GLN A 149 -17.47 9.80 -7.90
C GLN A 149 -17.23 10.72 -9.08
N ILE A 150 -17.42 10.19 -10.29
CA ILE A 150 -17.48 10.95 -11.53
C ILE A 150 -18.94 10.95 -11.99
N ASP A 151 -19.57 12.10 -11.97
CA ASP A 151 -20.86 12.32 -12.58
C ASP A 151 -20.65 12.94 -13.96
N SER A 152 -21.11 12.26 -15.01
CA SER A 152 -20.96 12.71 -16.40
C SER A 152 -22.30 12.86 -17.11
N LYS A 153 -22.39 13.85 -18.01
CA LYS A 153 -23.56 14.04 -18.88
C LYS A 153 -23.67 12.97 -19.97
N ILE A 154 -22.54 12.39 -20.38
CA ILE A 154 -22.43 11.36 -21.41
C ILE A 154 -21.63 10.16 -20.89
N GLU A 155 -21.78 9.03 -21.55
CA GLU A 155 -20.93 7.86 -21.28
C GLU A 155 -19.47 8.21 -21.59
N LEU A 156 -18.59 8.01 -20.60
CA LEU A 156 -17.16 8.19 -20.73
C LEU A 156 -16.50 6.90 -21.22
N THR A 157 -15.50 7.04 -22.09
CA THR A 157 -14.63 5.92 -22.47
C THR A 157 -13.72 5.53 -21.30
N GLU A 158 -13.25 4.29 -21.29
CA GLU A 158 -12.32 3.78 -20.26
C GLU A 158 -11.05 4.65 -20.14
N ASN A 159 -10.53 5.12 -21.28
CA ASN A 159 -9.38 6.03 -21.32
C ASN A 159 -9.70 7.36 -20.62
N LYS A 160 -10.89 7.92 -20.86
CA LYS A 160 -11.30 9.18 -20.23
C LYS A 160 -11.49 9.01 -18.72
N VAL A 161 -12.07 7.89 -18.28
CA VAL A 161 -12.18 7.57 -16.85
C VAL A 161 -10.79 7.44 -16.22
N SER A 162 -9.87 6.72 -16.88
CA SER A 162 -8.47 6.58 -16.44
C SER A 162 -7.74 7.92 -16.31
N GLU A 163 -7.89 8.82 -17.28
CA GLU A 163 -7.31 10.18 -17.23
C GLU A 163 -7.81 10.99 -16.03
N ILE A 164 -9.10 10.88 -15.70
CA ILE A 164 -9.70 11.57 -14.55
C ILE A 164 -9.15 10.99 -13.24
N ILE A 165 -9.06 9.67 -13.13
CA ILE A 165 -8.47 8.98 -11.98
C ILE A 165 -7.01 9.40 -11.79
N GLU A 166 -6.23 9.47 -12.87
CA GLU A 166 -4.83 9.92 -12.82
C GLU A 166 -4.72 11.37 -12.34
N CYS A 167 -5.59 12.27 -12.81
CA CYS A 167 -5.65 13.65 -12.33
C CYS A 167 -5.83 13.70 -10.80
N VAL A 168 -6.81 12.95 -10.28
CA VAL A 168 -7.10 12.90 -8.85
C VAL A 168 -5.90 12.33 -8.09
N ASN A 169 -5.34 11.20 -8.55
CA ASN A 169 -4.20 10.55 -7.90
C ASN A 169 -2.96 11.45 -7.80
N LYS A 170 -2.71 12.27 -8.83
CA LYS A 170 -1.59 13.22 -8.85
C LYS A 170 -1.83 14.42 -7.94
N LYS A 171 -3.03 14.99 -7.98
CA LYS A 171 -3.32 16.26 -7.29
C LYS A 171 -3.66 16.10 -5.82
N ARG A 172 -4.24 14.97 -5.40
CA ARG A 172 -4.63 14.72 -3.99
C ARG A 172 -3.48 14.83 -2.99
N LYS A 173 -2.25 14.62 -3.43
CA LYS A 173 -1.05 14.73 -2.59
C LYS A 173 -0.77 16.18 -2.17
N SER A 174 -1.45 17.15 -2.76
CA SER A 174 -1.40 18.56 -2.39
C SER A 174 -2.32 18.87 -1.20
N LYS A 175 -1.81 19.67 -0.26
CA LYS A 175 -2.54 20.11 0.95
C LYS A 175 -3.85 20.88 0.63
N ASN A 176 -3.95 21.48 -0.55
CA ASN A 176 -5.09 22.30 -0.97
C ASN A 176 -5.89 21.66 -2.12
N PHE A 177 -5.80 20.35 -2.29
CA PHE A 177 -6.49 19.65 -3.37
C PHE A 177 -8.00 19.88 -3.33
N SER A 178 -8.58 20.23 -4.49
CA SER A 178 -10.02 20.19 -4.73
C SER A 178 -10.34 19.27 -5.90
N THR A 179 -11.34 18.39 -5.76
CA THR A 179 -11.79 17.53 -6.87
C THR A 179 -12.33 18.32 -8.06
N THR A 180 -12.73 19.57 -7.86
CA THR A 180 -13.13 20.48 -8.94
C THR A 180 -12.01 20.73 -9.94
N GLU A 181 -10.74 20.61 -9.53
CA GLU A 181 -9.58 20.72 -10.41
C GLU A 181 -9.43 19.57 -11.41
N CYS A 182 -10.12 18.45 -11.16
CA CYS A 182 -10.21 17.30 -12.05
C CYS A 182 -11.62 17.17 -12.68
N SER A 183 -12.43 18.22 -12.59
CA SER A 183 -13.75 18.31 -13.21
C SER A 183 -13.69 19.15 -14.49
N GLU A 184 -14.62 18.91 -15.41
CA GLU A 184 -14.76 19.71 -16.63
C GLU A 184 -16.15 20.33 -16.72
N LYS A 185 -16.20 21.67 -16.74
CA LYS A 185 -17.44 22.45 -16.76
C LYS A 185 -18.35 21.95 -17.89
N ASN A 186 -19.62 21.74 -17.54
CA ASN A 186 -20.67 21.25 -18.45
C ASN A 186 -20.44 19.84 -19.04
N LYS A 187 -19.41 19.08 -18.64
CA LYS A 187 -19.19 17.71 -19.13
C LYS A 187 -19.27 16.68 -18.00
N TYR A 188 -18.43 16.81 -16.98
CA TYR A 188 -18.40 15.92 -15.83
C TYR A 188 -17.90 16.64 -14.58
N ARG A 189 -18.32 16.16 -13.42
CA ARG A 189 -17.85 16.63 -12.11
C ARG A 189 -17.29 15.47 -11.32
N VAL A 190 -16.24 15.75 -10.57
CA VAL A 190 -15.61 14.81 -9.65
C VAL A 190 -15.89 15.26 -8.23
N THR A 191 -16.40 14.34 -7.41
CA THR A 191 -16.72 14.57 -5.99
C THR A 191 -16.16 13.45 -5.13
N ILE A 192 -16.06 13.70 -3.82
CA ILE A 192 -15.82 12.67 -2.82
C ILE A 192 -17.19 12.24 -2.29
N GLN A 193 -17.48 10.94 -2.30
CA GLN A 193 -18.61 10.39 -1.56
C GLN A 193 -18.24 10.32 -0.08
N ILE A 194 -19.06 10.94 0.76
CA ILE A 194 -18.99 10.86 2.23
C ILE A 194 -20.16 10.02 2.70
#